data_AF-A0A0W0Y685-F1
#
_entry.id   AF-A0A0W0Y685-F1
#
_cell.length_a   1.000
_cell.length_b   1.000
_cell.length_c   1.000
_cell.angle_alpha   90.00
_cell.angle_beta   90.00
_cell.angle_gamma   90.00
#
_symmetry.space_group_name_H-M   'P 1'
#
loop_
_entity.id
_entity.type
_entity.pdbx_description
1 polymer ?
#
loop_
_entity_poly.entity_id
_entity_poly.type
_entity_poly.pdbx_seq_one_letter_code
_entity_poly.pdbx_strand_id
1 'polypeptide(L)'
;MAERNIITWLKKNITTHRDPFFSIRWDRLISHSDIQSQIKKNRKAHQLYCYIESSLAHQHAKLINLTLRKAFANLTEDDLANVAGFSNDKKGTPRQKAYFHAHHTLQYYVRRDILEHKSRAARLNAFRRWIDVADILFSRNCYEGGMLVSVTLNLLDSYLRCEDELPAISRKKLNHLLDMYSPAGNFKRLRQHIKDHQSEDSLPLVTVIGKDLTFIDENLNTLQNNMNAFLLAWKDQKKAEKQQMQAGAGREGDALTKKHLRIYHGHKARSAVKPEKDQPKTKEKDKKKEFSIEELLAVPADKVPAEYNAMRSNYLAAVQEKLDFIKTLLPAKKATLPDLPRELQSAYEQTEKRFRENGLDSLLEGADANNRKSRLYSEKLLPGFFSRGGRSAEKHWQQLFTYTNTFSA
;
A
#
# COMPACT_ATOMS: atom_id res chain seq x y z
N MET A 1 -32.35 -20.39 33.15
CA MET A 1 -32.19 -19.92 31.75
C MET A 1 -32.36 -21.12 30.84
N ALA A 2 -33.18 -21.04 29.80
CA ALA A 2 -33.32 -22.14 28.83
C ALA A 2 -31.98 -22.43 28.14
N GLU A 3 -31.62 -23.70 28.00
CA GLU A 3 -30.39 -24.14 27.34
C GLU A 3 -30.44 -23.76 25.85
N ARG A 4 -29.43 -23.05 25.34
CA ARG A 4 -29.39 -22.68 23.92
C ARG A 4 -29.00 -23.92 23.14
N ASN A 5 -29.69 -24.25 22.06
CA ASN A 5 -29.28 -25.35 21.18
C ASN A 5 -28.69 -24.79 19.87
N ILE A 6 -27.42 -25.12 19.57
CA ILE A 6 -26.72 -24.60 18.39
C ILE A 6 -27.42 -24.99 17.08
N ILE A 7 -27.93 -26.23 16.97
CA ILE A 7 -28.59 -26.71 15.74
C ILE A 7 -29.92 -26.00 15.56
N THR A 8 -30.70 -25.84 16.62
CA THR A 8 -31.96 -25.09 16.59
C THR A 8 -31.72 -23.62 16.22
N TRP A 9 -30.69 -23.00 16.81
CA TRP A 9 -30.30 -21.63 16.47
C TRP A 9 -29.94 -21.51 14.99
N LEU A 10 -29.15 -22.45 14.47
CA LEU A 10 -28.77 -22.47 13.06
C LEU A 10 -29.99 -22.62 12.17
N LYS A 11 -30.88 -23.58 12.39
CA LYS A 11 -32.11 -23.72 11.58
C LYS A 11 -32.93 -22.42 11.51
N LYS A 12 -32.98 -21.66 12.60
CA LYS A 12 -33.71 -20.38 12.66
C LYS A 12 -32.99 -19.21 11.98
N ASN A 13 -31.65 -19.19 12.00
CA ASN A 13 -30.85 -18.03 11.60
C ASN A 13 -30.07 -18.22 10.30
N ILE A 14 -29.86 -19.46 9.84
CA ILE A 14 -29.08 -19.77 8.62
C ILE A 14 -29.84 -19.30 7.37
N THR A 15 -31.17 -19.33 7.37
CA THR A 15 -31.98 -18.73 6.28
C THR A 15 -31.87 -17.21 6.23
N THR A 16 -31.38 -16.56 7.31
CA THR A 16 -31.07 -15.13 7.34
C THR A 16 -29.64 -14.79 6.90
N HIS A 17 -28.97 -15.67 6.14
CA HIS A 17 -27.65 -15.43 5.54
C HIS A 17 -27.52 -14.15 4.70
N ARG A 18 -28.64 -13.45 4.46
CA ARG A 18 -28.63 -12.11 3.88
C ARG A 18 -28.19 -10.99 4.82
N ASP A 19 -27.95 -11.30 6.09
CA ASP A 19 -27.48 -10.32 7.07
C ASP A 19 -25.98 -10.01 6.88
N PRO A 20 -25.62 -8.75 6.55
CA PRO A 20 -24.22 -8.33 6.39
C PRO A 20 -23.36 -8.49 7.65
N PHE A 21 -23.96 -8.66 8.84
CA PHE A 21 -23.26 -8.83 10.11
C PHE A 21 -23.54 -10.16 10.79
N PHE A 22 -23.81 -11.20 10.00
CA PHE A 22 -23.98 -12.56 10.50
C PHE A 22 -22.75 -13.04 11.31
N SER A 23 -21.52 -12.65 10.91
CA SER A 23 -20.29 -12.93 11.65
C SER A 23 -20.40 -12.51 13.10
N ILE A 24 -20.85 -11.28 13.36
CA ILE A 24 -20.93 -10.71 14.70
C ILE A 24 -21.92 -11.48 15.59
N ARG A 25 -23.10 -11.82 15.04
CA ARG A 25 -24.12 -12.61 15.75
C ARG A 25 -23.62 -14.02 16.05
N TRP A 26 -22.91 -14.62 15.08
CA TRP A 26 -22.30 -15.93 15.20
C TRP A 26 -21.22 -15.96 16.29
N ASP A 27 -20.30 -14.99 16.31
CA ASP A 27 -19.26 -14.85 17.33
C ASP A 27 -19.85 -14.69 18.74
N ARG A 28 -20.94 -13.94 18.85
CA ARG A 28 -21.67 -13.80 20.11
C ARG A 28 -22.23 -15.13 20.59
N LEU A 29 -22.84 -15.91 19.69
CA LEU A 29 -23.42 -17.22 20.02
C LEU A 29 -22.35 -18.18 20.54
N ILE A 30 -21.24 -18.34 19.79
CA ILE A 30 -20.18 -19.29 20.16
C ILE A 30 -19.37 -18.81 21.37
N SER A 31 -19.53 -17.55 21.81
CA SER A 31 -18.91 -17.07 23.04
C SER A 31 -19.54 -17.64 24.31
N HIS A 32 -20.70 -18.27 24.20
CA HIS A 32 -21.37 -18.93 25.33
C HIS A 32 -20.82 -20.34 25.60
N SER A 33 -20.58 -20.66 26.87
CA SER A 33 -19.96 -21.93 27.30
C SER A 33 -20.83 -23.16 27.03
N ASP A 34 -22.16 -23.04 27.09
CA ASP A 34 -23.10 -24.11 26.73
C ASP A 34 -22.99 -24.47 25.25
N ILE A 35 -22.90 -23.46 24.37
CA ILE A 35 -22.68 -23.65 22.94
C ILE A 35 -21.31 -24.27 22.67
N GLN A 36 -20.25 -23.79 23.31
CA GLN A 36 -18.90 -24.38 23.16
C GLN A 36 -18.87 -25.84 23.59
N SER A 37 -19.53 -26.18 24.70
CA SER A 37 -19.69 -27.56 25.17
C SER A 37 -20.42 -28.44 24.13
N GLN A 38 -21.47 -27.92 23.50
CA GLN A 38 -22.17 -28.62 22.42
C GLN A 38 -21.26 -28.86 21.21
N ILE A 39 -20.51 -27.84 20.76
CA ILE A 39 -19.57 -27.98 19.64
C ILE A 39 -18.50 -29.04 19.96
N LYS A 40 -17.98 -29.06 21.19
CA LYS A 40 -16.97 -30.03 21.63
C LYS A 40 -17.51 -31.46 21.70
N LYS A 41 -18.71 -31.64 22.27
CA LYS A 41 -19.27 -32.98 22.57
C LYS A 41 -20.04 -33.59 21.41
N ASN A 42 -20.54 -32.79 20.47
CA ASN A 42 -21.37 -33.25 19.37
C ASN A 42 -20.66 -33.09 18.01
N ARG A 43 -20.35 -34.21 17.36
CA ARG A 43 -19.65 -34.25 16.06
C ARG A 43 -20.37 -33.44 14.97
N LYS A 44 -21.71 -33.45 14.94
CA LYS A 44 -22.49 -32.69 13.94
C LYS A 44 -22.39 -31.19 14.21
N ALA A 45 -22.51 -30.78 15.48
CA ALA A 45 -22.31 -29.38 15.87
C ALA A 45 -20.89 -28.91 15.54
N HIS A 46 -19.89 -29.76 15.78
CA HIS A 46 -18.50 -29.50 15.40
C HIS A 46 -18.33 -29.23 13.91
N GLN A 47 -18.85 -30.12 13.07
CA GLN A 47 -18.75 -29.97 11.62
C GLN A 47 -19.49 -28.73 11.09
N LEU A 48 -20.64 -28.39 11.67
CA LEU A 48 -21.38 -27.17 11.31
C LEU A 48 -20.63 -25.91 11.71
N TYR A 49 -20.07 -25.87 12.91
CA TYR A 49 -19.18 -24.79 13.33
C TYR A 49 -18.03 -24.59 12.34
N CYS A 50 -17.39 -25.69 11.93
CA CYS A 50 -16.38 -25.63 10.89
C CYS A 50 -16.98 -25.11 9.56
N TYR A 51 -18.07 -25.64 9.06
CA TYR A 51 -18.61 -25.12 7.80
C TYR A 51 -18.81 -23.59 7.80
N ILE A 52 -19.40 -23.07 8.88
CA ILE A 52 -19.74 -21.66 9.01
C ILE A 52 -18.48 -20.78 9.09
N GLU A 53 -17.52 -21.15 9.94
CA GLU A 53 -16.27 -20.39 10.07
C GLU A 53 -15.47 -20.36 8.76
N SER A 54 -15.44 -21.46 7.99
CA SER A 54 -14.85 -21.44 6.64
C SER A 54 -15.58 -20.50 5.72
N SER A 55 -16.92 -20.62 5.68
CA SER A 55 -17.74 -19.85 4.76
C SER A 55 -17.57 -18.36 5.00
N LEU A 56 -17.63 -17.93 6.27
CA LEU A 56 -17.37 -16.56 6.69
C LEU A 56 -15.97 -16.09 6.25
N ALA A 57 -14.92 -16.88 6.52
CA ALA A 57 -13.56 -16.51 6.12
C ALA A 57 -13.43 -16.34 4.59
N HIS A 58 -14.03 -17.23 3.80
CA HIS A 58 -14.03 -17.10 2.34
C HIS A 58 -14.84 -15.90 1.84
N GLN A 59 -15.96 -15.58 2.49
CA GLN A 59 -16.78 -14.42 2.19
C GLN A 59 -16.04 -13.11 2.46
N HIS A 60 -15.39 -12.98 3.62
CA HIS A 60 -14.56 -11.81 3.94
C HIS A 60 -13.35 -11.69 3.00
N ALA A 61 -12.68 -12.81 2.66
CA ALA A 61 -11.61 -12.81 1.67
C ALA A 61 -12.12 -12.36 0.29
N LYS A 62 -13.30 -12.82 -0.13
CA LYS A 62 -13.93 -12.40 -1.39
C LYS A 62 -14.24 -10.90 -1.39
N LEU A 63 -14.77 -10.38 -0.28
CA LEU A 63 -15.03 -8.95 -0.09
C LEU A 63 -13.76 -8.13 -0.33
N ILE A 64 -12.70 -8.39 0.45
CA ILE A 64 -11.44 -7.64 0.36
C ILE A 64 -10.84 -7.74 -1.04
N ASN A 65 -10.74 -8.96 -1.58
CA ASN A 65 -10.11 -9.19 -2.87
C ASN A 65 -10.82 -8.43 -4.00
N LEU A 66 -12.15 -8.54 -4.10
CA LEU A 66 -12.89 -7.88 -5.17
C LEU A 66 -12.91 -6.35 -5.01
N THR A 67 -13.06 -5.84 -3.78
CA THR A 67 -13.02 -4.39 -3.54
C THR A 67 -11.68 -3.79 -3.91
N LEU A 68 -10.56 -4.39 -3.47
CA LEU A 68 -9.22 -3.90 -3.80
C LEU A 68 -8.92 -4.00 -5.30
N ARG A 69 -9.29 -5.11 -5.95
CA ARG A 69 -9.09 -5.25 -7.40
C ARG A 69 -9.88 -4.23 -8.20
N LYS A 70 -11.15 -3.98 -7.83
CA LYS A 70 -11.98 -2.95 -8.48
C LYS A 70 -11.37 -1.56 -8.28
N ALA A 71 -10.93 -1.24 -7.08
CA ALA A 71 -10.27 0.03 -6.78
C ALA A 71 -8.96 0.19 -7.58
N PHE A 72 -8.14 -0.86 -7.64
CA PHE A 72 -6.88 -0.86 -8.38
C PHE A 72 -7.08 -0.75 -9.90
N ALA A 73 -8.04 -1.50 -10.46
CA ALA A 73 -8.38 -1.46 -11.88
C ALA A 73 -8.92 -0.09 -12.38
N ASN A 74 -9.27 0.80 -11.44
CA ASN A 74 -9.65 2.16 -11.75
C ASN A 74 -8.45 3.11 -11.93
N LEU A 75 -7.25 2.73 -11.50
CA LEU A 75 -6.02 3.51 -11.70
C LEU A 75 -5.61 3.49 -13.19
N THR A 76 -5.04 4.59 -13.66
CA THR A 76 -4.39 4.70 -14.98
C THR A 76 -2.88 4.82 -14.88
N GLU A 77 -2.20 4.82 -16.03
CA GLU A 77 -0.76 5.04 -16.12
C GLU A 77 -0.36 6.37 -15.46
N ASP A 78 -1.12 7.45 -15.70
CA ASP A 78 -0.88 8.76 -15.07
C ASP A 78 -1.02 8.72 -13.55
N ASP A 79 -1.96 7.92 -13.03
CA ASP A 79 -2.15 7.76 -11.59
C ASP A 79 -0.94 7.05 -10.98
N LEU A 80 -0.41 6.02 -11.64
CA LEU A 80 0.80 5.31 -11.20
C LEU A 80 2.05 6.18 -11.37
N ALA A 81 2.13 6.99 -12.42
CA ALA A 81 3.24 7.90 -12.66
C ALA A 81 3.34 9.01 -11.59
N ASN A 82 2.21 9.39 -10.98
CA ASN A 82 2.15 10.32 -9.84
C ASN A 82 2.56 9.65 -8.53
N VAL A 83 3.87 9.39 -8.37
CA VAL A 83 4.43 8.67 -7.21
C VAL A 83 4.16 9.39 -5.89
N ALA A 84 4.19 10.73 -5.91
CA ALA A 84 3.92 11.55 -4.73
C ALA A 84 2.54 11.27 -4.11
N GLY A 85 1.56 10.86 -4.93
CA GLY A 85 0.22 10.50 -4.49
C GLY A 85 0.14 9.23 -3.64
N PHE A 86 1.09 8.30 -3.76
CA PHE A 86 1.13 7.09 -2.93
C PHE A 86 1.66 7.34 -1.52
N SER A 87 2.43 8.41 -1.32
CA SER A 87 3.01 8.76 -0.01
C SER A 87 2.29 9.92 0.68
N ASN A 88 1.55 10.74 -0.08
CA ASN A 88 0.88 11.92 0.44
C ASN A 88 -0.50 12.09 -0.21
N ASP A 89 -1.54 11.86 0.58
CA ASP A 89 -2.93 11.99 0.15
C ASP A 89 -3.24 13.36 -0.49
N LYS A 90 -2.66 14.46 0.00
CA LYS A 90 -2.87 15.80 -0.57
C LYS A 90 -2.38 15.92 -2.01
N LYS A 91 -1.38 15.12 -2.39
CA LYS A 91 -0.79 15.06 -3.74
C LYS A 91 -1.38 13.94 -4.60
N GLY A 92 -2.28 13.12 -4.05
CA GLY A 92 -2.93 12.03 -4.77
C GLY A 92 -3.93 12.52 -5.81
N THR A 93 -3.98 11.83 -6.95
CA THR A 93 -5.07 11.99 -7.92
C THR A 93 -6.39 11.54 -7.30
N PRO A 94 -7.55 11.95 -7.85
CA PRO A 94 -8.85 11.48 -7.35
C PRO A 94 -8.98 9.95 -7.30
N ARG A 95 -8.35 9.23 -8.24
CA ARG A 95 -8.38 7.76 -8.30
C ARG A 95 -7.45 7.11 -7.28
N GLN A 96 -6.25 7.65 -7.07
CA GLN A 96 -5.38 7.22 -5.97
C GLN A 96 -6.07 7.41 -4.60
N LYS A 97 -6.71 8.57 -4.40
CA LYS A 97 -7.49 8.86 -3.19
C LYS A 97 -8.63 7.85 -3.01
N ALA A 98 -9.38 7.55 -4.08
CA ALA A 98 -10.43 6.54 -4.04
C ALA A 98 -9.88 5.14 -3.70
N TYR A 99 -8.70 4.78 -4.23
CA TYR A 99 -8.03 3.53 -3.90
C TYR A 99 -7.69 3.46 -2.40
N PHE A 100 -7.01 4.48 -1.87
CA PHE A 100 -6.64 4.51 -0.44
C PHE A 100 -7.85 4.61 0.47
N HIS A 101 -8.92 5.31 0.06
CA HIS A 101 -10.19 5.33 0.78
C HIS A 101 -10.81 3.94 0.87
N ALA A 102 -10.82 3.16 -0.21
CA ALA A 102 -11.26 1.77 -0.19
C ALA A 102 -10.37 0.91 0.71
N HIS A 103 -9.05 1.08 0.63
CA HIS A 103 -8.08 0.39 1.48
C HIS A 103 -8.33 0.68 2.98
N HIS A 104 -8.46 1.94 3.38
CA HIS A 104 -8.75 2.32 4.77
C HIS A 104 -10.14 1.88 5.23
N THR A 105 -11.14 1.90 4.34
CA THR A 105 -12.48 1.37 4.64
C THR A 105 -12.43 -0.12 4.97
N LEU A 106 -11.66 -0.91 4.21
CA LEU A 106 -11.46 -2.33 4.49
C LEU A 106 -10.67 -2.56 5.79
N GLN A 107 -9.69 -1.71 6.08
CA GLN A 107 -9.00 -1.77 7.38
C GLN A 107 -9.97 -1.51 8.54
N TYR A 108 -10.81 -0.47 8.41
CA TYR A 108 -11.87 -0.18 9.37
C TYR A 108 -12.86 -1.34 9.50
N TYR A 109 -13.22 -2.00 8.39
CA TYR A 109 -14.08 -3.18 8.38
C TYR A 109 -13.53 -4.31 9.27
N VAL A 110 -12.25 -4.66 9.10
CA VAL A 110 -11.57 -5.70 9.91
C VAL A 110 -11.57 -5.30 11.39
N ARG A 111 -11.16 -4.05 11.68
CA ARG A 111 -11.11 -3.54 13.06
C ARG A 111 -12.49 -3.60 13.71
N ARG A 112 -13.52 -3.18 13.00
CA ARG A 112 -14.90 -3.12 13.49
C ARG A 112 -15.46 -4.50 13.78
N ASP A 113 -15.30 -5.46 12.87
CA ASP A 113 -15.78 -6.84 13.04
C ASP A 113 -15.17 -7.48 14.31
N ILE A 114 -13.92 -7.14 14.66
CA ILE A 114 -13.30 -7.58 15.90
C ILE A 114 -13.75 -6.74 17.10
N LEU A 115 -13.62 -5.41 17.05
CA LEU A 115 -13.74 -4.54 18.22
C LEU A 115 -15.18 -4.31 18.69
N GLU A 116 -16.20 -4.49 17.84
CA GLU A 116 -17.61 -4.36 18.25
C GLU A 116 -18.04 -5.43 19.27
N HIS A 117 -17.24 -6.49 19.44
CA HIS A 117 -17.52 -7.54 20.41
C HIS A 117 -17.18 -7.14 21.84
N LYS A 118 -18.22 -7.09 22.68
CA LYS A 118 -18.06 -6.92 24.14
C LYS A 118 -17.39 -8.12 24.82
N SER A 119 -17.66 -9.34 24.34
CA SER A 119 -17.10 -10.56 24.92
C SER A 119 -15.68 -10.79 24.42
N ARG A 120 -14.73 -11.04 25.35
CA ARG A 120 -13.36 -11.43 25.02
C ARG A 120 -13.30 -12.69 24.15
N ALA A 121 -14.13 -13.69 24.44
CA ALA A 121 -14.17 -14.92 23.65
C ALA A 121 -14.68 -14.67 22.22
N ALA A 122 -15.69 -13.82 22.04
CA ALA A 122 -16.16 -13.42 20.71
C ALA A 122 -15.06 -12.69 19.92
N ARG A 123 -14.39 -11.71 20.56
CA ARG A 123 -13.23 -11.00 19.97
C ARG A 123 -12.14 -11.95 19.51
N LEU A 124 -11.76 -12.90 20.38
CA LEU A 124 -10.69 -13.83 20.10
C LEU A 124 -11.05 -14.78 18.94
N ASN A 125 -12.32 -15.19 18.81
CA ASN A 125 -12.75 -15.99 17.66
C ASN A 125 -12.77 -15.19 16.36
N ALA A 126 -13.28 -13.95 16.38
CA ALA A 126 -13.24 -13.05 15.23
C ALA A 126 -11.78 -12.81 14.79
N PHE A 127 -10.89 -12.50 15.72
CA PHE A 127 -9.45 -12.33 15.45
C PHE A 127 -8.85 -13.59 14.79
N ARG A 128 -9.13 -14.78 15.34
CA ARG A 128 -8.70 -16.06 14.75
C ARG A 128 -9.24 -16.25 13.33
N ARG A 129 -10.50 -15.92 13.07
CA ARG A 129 -11.10 -16.00 11.72
C ARG A 129 -10.36 -15.10 10.74
N TRP A 130 -10.03 -13.88 11.14
CA TRP A 130 -9.29 -12.95 10.29
C TRP A 130 -7.88 -13.42 9.94
N ILE A 131 -7.23 -14.24 10.78
CA ILE A 131 -5.99 -14.94 10.40
C ILE A 131 -6.24 -15.90 9.22
N ASP A 132 -7.34 -16.67 9.25
CA ASP A 132 -7.70 -17.54 8.12
C ASP A 132 -8.08 -16.73 6.87
N VAL A 133 -8.70 -15.55 7.03
CA VAL A 133 -8.97 -14.65 5.90
C VAL A 133 -7.67 -14.19 5.24
N ALA A 134 -6.67 -13.78 6.03
CA ALA A 134 -5.36 -13.38 5.51
C ALA A 134 -4.64 -14.53 4.79
N ASP A 135 -4.71 -15.74 5.34
CA ASP A 135 -4.17 -16.98 4.77
C ASP A 135 -4.84 -17.33 3.42
N ILE A 136 -6.17 -17.20 3.33
CA ILE A 136 -6.93 -17.39 2.07
C ILE A 136 -6.54 -16.33 1.03
N LEU A 137 -6.40 -15.06 1.43
CA LEU A 137 -6.01 -13.97 0.53
C LEU A 137 -4.61 -14.20 -0.04
N PHE A 138 -3.64 -14.54 0.83
CA PHE A 138 -2.27 -14.87 0.43
C PHE A 138 -2.24 -16.07 -0.54
N SER A 139 -2.94 -17.16 -0.21
CA SER A 139 -3.01 -18.36 -1.05
C SER A 139 -3.72 -18.15 -2.41
N ARG A 140 -4.44 -17.03 -2.57
CA ARG A 140 -5.14 -16.63 -3.80
C ARG A 140 -4.42 -15.49 -4.52
N ASN A 141 -3.13 -15.28 -4.23
CA ASN A 141 -2.30 -14.25 -4.82
C ASN A 141 -2.87 -12.83 -4.64
N CYS A 142 -3.68 -12.61 -3.61
CA CYS A 142 -4.16 -11.28 -3.20
C CYS A 142 -3.24 -10.73 -2.11
N TYR A 143 -2.00 -10.41 -2.49
CA TYR A 143 -0.95 -10.04 -1.54
C TYR A 143 -1.29 -8.73 -0.81
N GLU A 144 -1.89 -7.76 -1.50
CA GLU A 144 -2.38 -6.50 -0.87
C GLU A 144 -3.42 -6.78 0.21
N GLY A 145 -4.43 -7.60 -0.10
CA GLY A 145 -5.46 -7.97 0.86
C GLY A 145 -4.89 -8.74 2.06
N GLY A 146 -4.00 -9.70 1.80
CA GLY A 146 -3.35 -10.48 2.87
C GLY A 146 -2.48 -9.61 3.77
N MET A 147 -1.73 -8.66 3.22
CA MET A 147 -0.93 -7.70 3.99
C MET A 147 -1.81 -6.77 4.81
N LEU A 148 -2.86 -6.19 4.20
CA LEU A 148 -3.82 -5.30 4.87
C LEU A 148 -4.37 -5.97 6.14
N VAL A 149 -4.85 -7.21 6.02
CA VAL A 149 -5.42 -7.94 7.17
C VAL A 149 -4.33 -8.27 8.18
N SER A 150 -3.18 -8.81 7.75
CA SER A 150 -2.11 -9.24 8.66
C SER A 150 -1.54 -8.09 9.48
N VAL A 151 -1.26 -6.95 8.86
CA VAL A 151 -0.78 -5.74 9.54
C VAL A 151 -1.85 -5.21 10.49
N THR A 152 -3.11 -5.22 10.10
CA THR A 152 -4.22 -4.78 10.96
C THR A 152 -4.35 -5.66 12.20
N LEU A 153 -4.22 -6.97 12.05
CA LEU A 153 -4.22 -7.91 13.18
C LEU A 153 -3.03 -7.68 14.11
N ASN A 154 -1.82 -7.48 13.57
CA ASN A 154 -0.64 -7.20 14.37
C ASN A 154 -0.77 -5.90 15.18
N LEU A 155 -1.33 -4.85 14.58
CA LEU A 155 -1.63 -3.60 15.28
C LEU A 155 -2.67 -3.81 16.39
N LEU A 156 -3.78 -4.52 16.09
CA LEU A 156 -4.79 -4.84 17.10
C LEU A 156 -4.23 -5.71 18.21
N ASP A 157 -3.29 -6.61 17.93
CA ASP A 157 -2.70 -7.49 18.94
C ASP A 157 -1.88 -6.73 19.98
N SER A 158 -1.18 -5.65 19.57
CA SER A 158 -0.48 -4.77 20.51
C SER A 158 -1.40 -4.21 21.62
N TYR A 159 -2.68 -4.04 21.29
CA TYR A 159 -3.71 -3.54 22.19
C TYR A 159 -4.48 -4.67 22.89
N LEU A 160 -4.92 -5.67 22.11
CA LEU A 160 -5.80 -6.72 22.59
C LEU A 160 -5.04 -7.88 23.24
N ARG A 161 -3.76 -8.13 22.93
CA ARG A 161 -3.01 -9.32 23.38
C ARG A 161 -3.72 -10.63 23.06
N CYS A 162 -4.27 -10.74 21.84
CA CYS A 162 -4.99 -11.92 21.40
C CYS A 162 -4.04 -13.09 21.12
N GLU A 163 -2.82 -12.84 20.64
CA GLU A 163 -1.84 -13.86 20.25
C GLU A 163 -1.60 -14.87 21.37
N ASP A 164 -1.41 -14.42 22.60
CA ASP A 164 -1.16 -15.27 23.78
C ASP A 164 -2.25 -16.32 24.03
N GLU A 165 -3.48 -16.03 23.59
CA GLU A 165 -4.66 -16.87 23.82
C GLU A 165 -5.03 -17.72 22.59
N LEU A 166 -4.36 -17.53 21.46
CA LEU A 166 -4.64 -18.26 20.23
C LEU A 166 -4.17 -19.72 20.29
N PRO A 167 -4.84 -20.63 19.56
CA PRO A 167 -4.30 -21.96 19.30
C PRO A 167 -2.94 -21.89 18.61
N ALA A 168 -2.03 -22.81 18.94
CA ALA A 168 -0.67 -22.83 18.40
C ALA A 168 -0.62 -22.80 16.85
N ILE A 169 -1.56 -23.50 16.19
CA ILE A 169 -1.67 -23.51 14.72
C ILE A 169 -1.98 -22.10 14.19
N SER A 170 -2.91 -21.38 14.84
CA SER A 170 -3.28 -20.03 14.44
C SER A 170 -2.14 -19.04 14.65
N ARG A 171 -1.40 -19.15 15.77
CA ARG A 171 -0.18 -18.35 16.00
C ARG A 171 0.87 -18.61 14.92
N LYS A 172 1.13 -19.88 14.60
CA LYS A 172 2.07 -20.26 13.55
C LYS A 172 1.68 -19.65 12.20
N LYS A 173 0.38 -19.66 11.85
CA LYS A 173 -0.13 -19.01 10.63
C LYS A 173 0.10 -17.50 10.64
N LEU A 174 -0.28 -16.82 11.73
CA LEU A 174 -0.08 -15.38 11.85
C LEU A 174 1.40 -15.02 11.72
N ASN A 175 2.28 -15.71 12.45
CA ASN A 175 3.72 -15.47 12.41
C ASN A 175 4.33 -15.75 11.03
N HIS A 176 3.85 -16.78 10.34
CA HIS A 176 4.24 -17.02 8.95
C HIS A 176 3.83 -15.86 8.02
N LEU A 177 2.59 -15.37 8.13
CA LEU A 177 2.12 -14.24 7.32
C LEU A 177 2.92 -12.96 7.61
N LEU A 178 3.16 -12.64 8.89
CA LEU A 178 3.94 -11.46 9.28
C LEU A 178 5.38 -11.55 8.80
N ASP A 179 5.98 -12.74 8.83
CA ASP A 179 7.31 -13.00 8.29
C ASP A 179 7.37 -12.87 6.77
N MET A 180 6.36 -13.38 6.05
CA MET A 180 6.23 -13.20 4.60
C MET A 180 6.14 -11.73 4.20
N TYR A 181 5.34 -10.94 4.93
CA TYR A 181 5.15 -9.50 4.69
C TYR A 181 6.22 -8.61 5.36
N SER A 182 7.29 -9.21 5.92
CA SER A 182 8.35 -8.44 6.55
C SER A 182 9.01 -7.46 5.57
N PRO A 183 9.21 -6.19 5.96
CA PRO A 183 9.89 -5.21 5.11
C PRO A 183 11.40 -5.48 4.97
N ALA A 184 11.95 -6.44 5.73
CA ALA A 184 13.36 -6.78 5.71
C ALA A 184 13.86 -7.09 4.29
N GLY A 185 14.96 -6.46 3.90
CA GLY A 185 15.55 -6.60 2.57
C GLY A 185 14.60 -6.16 1.44
N ASN A 186 13.81 -5.09 1.64
CA ASN A 186 12.81 -4.59 0.68
C ASN A 186 11.79 -5.68 0.29
N PHE A 187 11.17 -6.30 1.30
CA PHE A 187 10.21 -7.39 1.12
C PHE A 187 10.79 -8.61 0.40
N LYS A 188 12.06 -8.95 0.65
CA LYS A 188 12.80 -10.02 -0.06
C LYS A 188 12.03 -11.34 -0.13
N ARG A 189 11.44 -11.78 0.99
CA ARG A 189 10.71 -13.07 1.07
C ARG A 189 9.46 -13.06 0.19
N LEU A 190 8.65 -12.02 0.29
CA LEU A 190 7.47 -11.89 -0.55
C LEU A 190 7.82 -11.77 -2.03
N ARG A 191 8.81 -10.94 -2.40
CA ARG A 191 9.24 -10.80 -3.79
C ARG A 191 9.70 -12.14 -4.37
N GLN A 192 10.47 -12.90 -3.60
CA GLN A 192 10.89 -14.25 -4.00
C GLN A 192 9.68 -15.17 -4.19
N HIS A 193 8.72 -15.15 -3.26
CA HIS A 193 7.51 -15.94 -3.38
C HIS A 193 6.68 -15.59 -4.62
N ILE A 194 6.46 -14.29 -4.89
CA ILE A 194 5.75 -13.82 -6.10
C ILE A 194 6.47 -14.26 -7.36
N LYS A 195 7.81 -14.20 -7.37
CA LYS A 195 8.64 -14.67 -8.48
C LYS A 195 8.49 -16.17 -8.71
N ASP A 196 8.40 -16.96 -7.65
CA ASP A 196 8.29 -18.42 -7.73
C ASP A 196 6.85 -18.89 -8.04
N HIS A 197 5.84 -18.05 -7.77
CA HIS A 197 4.41 -18.35 -7.92
C HIS A 197 3.72 -17.35 -8.83
N GLN A 198 4.35 -17.05 -9.98
CA GLN A 198 3.79 -16.12 -10.96
C GLN A 198 2.38 -16.57 -11.37
N SER A 199 1.44 -15.64 -11.26
CA SER A 199 0.05 -15.83 -11.62
C SER A 199 -0.47 -14.55 -12.22
N GLU A 200 -1.12 -14.64 -13.38
CA GLU A 200 -1.76 -13.49 -14.06
C GLU A 200 -2.83 -12.83 -13.19
N ASP A 201 -3.44 -13.62 -12.30
CA ASP A 201 -4.42 -13.14 -11.33
C ASP A 201 -3.77 -12.53 -10.08
N SER A 202 -2.47 -12.32 -10.00
CA SER A 202 -1.86 -11.72 -8.80
C SER A 202 -2.29 -10.27 -8.63
N LEU A 203 -2.71 -9.90 -7.42
CA LEU A 203 -2.85 -8.49 -7.02
C LEU A 203 -1.56 -8.10 -6.26
N PRO A 204 -0.66 -7.34 -6.89
CA PRO A 204 0.59 -6.93 -6.27
C PRO A 204 0.35 -5.99 -5.08
N LEU A 205 1.38 -5.83 -4.25
CA LEU A 205 1.36 -4.85 -3.17
C LEU A 205 1.51 -3.44 -3.72
N VAL A 206 0.48 -2.61 -3.58
CA VAL A 206 0.51 -1.21 -4.06
C VAL A 206 1.53 -0.40 -3.26
N THR A 207 1.72 -0.72 -1.99
CA THR A 207 2.78 -0.11 -1.17
C THR A 207 4.18 -0.43 -1.69
N VAL A 208 4.40 -1.64 -2.23
CA VAL A 208 5.70 -2.04 -2.80
C VAL A 208 5.92 -1.37 -4.15
N ILE A 209 4.87 -1.35 -4.99
CA ILE A 209 4.85 -0.60 -6.25
C ILE A 209 5.22 0.87 -6.02
N GLY A 210 4.58 1.51 -5.04
CA GLY A 210 4.85 2.91 -4.72
C GLY A 210 6.32 3.14 -4.35
N LYS A 211 6.92 2.24 -3.55
CA LYS A 211 8.35 2.32 -3.20
C LYS A 211 9.27 2.12 -4.41
N ASP A 212 8.97 1.15 -5.27
CA ASP A 212 9.76 0.89 -6.47
C ASP A 212 9.74 2.09 -7.42
N LEU A 213 8.56 2.69 -7.59
CA LEU A 213 8.40 3.92 -8.37
C LEU A 213 9.13 5.12 -7.75
N THR A 214 9.14 5.24 -6.41
CA THR A 214 9.91 6.29 -5.72
C THR A 214 11.40 6.15 -6.00
N PHE A 215 11.94 4.93 -5.95
CA PHE A 215 13.36 4.69 -6.23
C PHE A 215 13.72 5.05 -7.68
N ILE A 216 12.84 4.74 -8.63
CA ILE A 216 13.01 5.15 -10.04
C ILE A 216 12.99 6.68 -10.17
N ASP A 217 12.07 7.37 -9.48
CA ASP A 217 12.00 8.84 -9.49
C ASP A 217 13.23 9.50 -8.85
N GLU A 218 13.78 8.93 -7.77
CA GLU A 218 15.03 9.40 -7.16
C GLU A 218 16.22 9.28 -8.12
N ASN A 219 16.28 8.19 -8.90
CA ASN A 219 17.29 8.04 -9.95
C ASN A 219 17.11 9.07 -11.08
N LEU A 220 15.87 9.28 -11.54
CA LEU A 220 15.56 10.28 -12.56
C LEU A 220 15.94 11.70 -12.12
N ASN A 221 15.61 12.06 -10.87
CA ASN A 221 16.00 13.34 -10.28
C ASN A 221 17.53 13.49 -10.22
N THR A 222 18.25 12.43 -9.87
CA THR A 222 19.71 12.42 -9.87
C THR A 222 20.28 12.67 -11.26
N LEU A 223 19.75 11.98 -12.29
CA LEU A 223 20.17 12.18 -13.68
C LEU A 223 19.87 13.61 -14.17
N GLN A 224 18.69 14.15 -13.86
CA GLN A 224 18.32 15.53 -14.19
C GLN A 224 19.27 16.53 -13.52
N ASN A 225 19.58 16.35 -12.24
CA ASN A 225 20.50 17.22 -11.51
C ASN A 225 21.91 17.20 -12.11
N ASN A 226 22.39 16.03 -12.53
CA ASN A 226 23.68 15.89 -13.22
C ASN A 226 23.69 16.62 -14.56
N MET A 227 22.63 16.48 -15.37
CA MET A 227 22.48 17.22 -16.63
C MET A 227 22.46 18.73 -16.41
N ASN A 228 21.70 19.20 -15.43
CA ASN A 228 21.59 20.62 -15.08
C ASN A 228 22.95 21.19 -14.64
N ALA A 229 23.65 20.49 -13.73
CA ALA A 229 24.97 20.88 -13.25
C ALA A 229 26.00 20.93 -14.40
N PHE A 230 26.00 19.93 -15.28
CA PHE A 230 26.87 19.89 -16.44
C PHE A 230 26.61 21.08 -17.38
N LEU A 231 25.34 21.35 -17.72
CA LEU A 231 24.99 22.41 -18.65
C LEU A 231 25.34 23.80 -18.12
N LEU A 232 25.17 24.03 -16.81
CA LEU A 232 25.60 25.26 -16.16
C LEU A 232 27.13 25.43 -16.23
N ALA A 233 27.89 24.40 -15.81
CA ALA A 233 29.35 24.42 -15.84
C ALA A 233 29.89 24.65 -17.26
N TRP A 234 29.31 23.99 -18.25
CA TRP A 234 29.69 24.15 -19.65
C TRP A 234 29.39 25.56 -20.20
N LYS A 235 28.24 26.14 -19.84
CA LYS A 235 27.89 27.54 -20.21
C LYS A 235 28.86 28.54 -19.58
N ASP A 236 29.22 28.34 -18.31
CA ASP A 236 30.19 29.19 -17.62
C ASP A 236 31.59 29.09 -18.23
N GLN A 237 32.02 27.88 -18.58
CA GLN A 237 33.27 27.66 -19.32
C GLN A 237 33.27 28.38 -20.67
N LYS A 238 32.21 28.25 -21.46
CA LYS A 238 32.11 28.93 -22.76
C LYS A 238 32.10 30.46 -22.63
N LYS A 239 31.47 30.97 -21.58
CA LYS A 239 31.51 32.40 -21.26
C LYS A 239 32.93 32.86 -20.90
N ALA A 240 33.66 32.08 -20.10
CA ALA A 240 35.04 32.35 -19.73
C ALA A 240 35.98 32.31 -20.94
N GLU A 241 35.86 31.30 -21.81
CA GLU A 241 36.61 31.19 -23.08
C GLU A 241 36.37 32.42 -23.96
N LYS A 242 35.11 32.86 -24.11
CA LYS A 242 34.77 34.06 -24.88
C LYS A 242 35.38 35.33 -24.28
N GLN A 243 35.36 35.48 -22.95
CA GLN A 243 35.96 36.62 -22.26
C GLN A 243 37.48 36.64 -22.40
N GLN A 244 38.14 35.48 -22.34
CA GLN A 244 39.58 35.35 -22.56
C GLN A 244 39.96 35.70 -24.00
N MET A 245 39.21 35.23 -25.00
CA MET A 245 39.43 35.60 -26.41
C MET A 245 39.27 37.12 -26.63
N GLN A 246 38.26 37.74 -26.03
CA GLN A 246 38.06 39.20 -26.11
C GLN A 246 39.18 39.98 -25.42
N ALA A 247 39.67 39.51 -24.27
CA ALA A 247 40.80 40.12 -23.57
C ALA A 247 42.14 39.96 -24.32
N GLY A 248 42.32 38.85 -25.05
CA GLY A 248 43.48 38.61 -25.92
C GLY A 248 43.48 39.48 -27.18
N ALA A 249 42.34 39.58 -27.86
CA ALA A 249 42.19 40.41 -29.07
C ALA A 249 42.41 41.92 -28.79
N GLY A 250 42.12 42.38 -27.57
CA GLY A 250 42.40 43.75 -27.13
C GLY A 250 43.86 44.06 -26.83
N ARG A 251 44.79 43.07 -26.83
CA ARG A 251 46.22 43.30 -26.57
C ARG A 251 47.08 43.39 -27.82
N GLU A 252 46.73 42.70 -28.91
CA GLU A 252 47.50 42.78 -30.17
C GLU A 252 47.18 44.01 -31.02
N GLY A 253 45.97 44.57 -30.91
CA GLY A 253 45.60 45.82 -31.58
C GLY A 253 46.06 47.10 -30.88
N ASP A 254 46.39 47.05 -29.58
CA ASP A 254 46.50 48.26 -28.74
C ASP A 254 47.93 48.63 -28.32
N ALA A 255 48.91 47.78 -28.65
CA ALA A 255 50.34 48.06 -28.42
C ALA A 255 50.91 49.12 -29.40
N LEU A 256 50.30 49.28 -30.58
CA LEU A 256 50.69 50.30 -31.57
C LEU A 256 49.96 51.64 -31.39
N THR A 257 48.73 51.64 -30.86
CA THR A 257 47.93 52.86 -30.62
C THR A 257 48.29 53.58 -29.32
N LYS A 258 48.62 52.87 -28.22
CA LYS A 258 48.99 53.54 -26.95
C LYS A 258 50.35 54.22 -26.97
N LYS A 259 51.28 53.81 -27.83
CA LYS A 259 52.56 54.50 -28.00
C LYS A 259 52.44 55.77 -28.86
N HIS A 260 51.42 55.85 -29.73
CA HIS A 260 51.13 57.05 -30.55
C HIS A 260 50.23 58.08 -29.85
N LEU A 261 49.40 57.68 -28.89
CA LEU A 261 48.49 58.60 -28.17
C LEU A 261 49.11 59.29 -26.94
N ARG A 262 50.37 59.04 -26.60
CA ARG A 262 51.08 59.77 -25.53
C ARG A 262 51.79 61.06 -25.98
N ILE A 263 51.78 61.39 -27.27
CA ILE A 263 52.42 62.62 -27.79
C ILE A 263 51.40 63.77 -27.96
N TYR A 264 50.11 63.49 -27.98
CA TYR A 264 49.06 64.52 -28.05
C TYR A 264 48.10 64.35 -26.88
N HIS A 265 48.40 65.00 -25.76
CA HIS A 265 47.47 65.69 -24.86
C HIS A 265 48.18 65.98 -23.54
N GLY A 266 48.89 67.11 -23.54
CA GLY A 266 49.24 67.80 -22.30
C GLY A 266 48.00 68.39 -21.64
N HIS A 267 48.05 68.41 -20.30
CA HIS A 267 47.32 69.29 -19.39
C HIS A 267 45.78 69.20 -19.34
N LYS A 268 45.24 68.60 -18.28
CA LYS A 268 44.80 69.32 -17.05
C LYS A 268 44.14 68.38 -16.04
N ALA A 269 44.54 68.57 -14.79
CA ALA A 269 43.95 67.97 -13.59
C ALA A 269 42.49 68.38 -13.37
N ARG A 270 41.71 67.54 -12.68
CA ARG A 270 41.07 67.88 -11.40
C ARG A 270 40.39 66.66 -10.76
N SER A 271 40.64 66.53 -9.47
CA SER A 271 40.03 65.63 -8.51
C SER A 271 38.51 65.68 -8.52
N ALA A 272 37.88 64.51 -8.35
CA ALA A 272 36.61 64.38 -7.66
C ALA A 272 36.59 63.03 -6.95
N VAL A 273 37.00 63.04 -5.68
CA VAL A 273 36.72 61.98 -4.71
C VAL A 273 35.21 61.90 -4.58
N LYS A 274 34.61 60.78 -5.01
CA LYS A 274 33.23 60.44 -4.66
C LYS A 274 33.24 59.64 -3.36
N PRO A 275 32.34 59.94 -2.40
CA PRO A 275 32.30 59.26 -1.13
C PRO A 275 31.80 57.83 -1.30
N GLU A 276 32.56 56.93 -0.69
CA GLU A 276 32.28 55.53 -0.45
C GLU A 276 31.01 55.44 0.42
N LYS A 277 29.91 54.97 -0.16
CA LYS A 277 28.74 54.52 0.59
C LYS A 277 28.81 53.00 0.70
N ASP A 278 29.50 52.54 1.73
CA ASP A 278 29.37 51.20 2.26
C ASP A 278 27.96 51.01 2.78
N GLN A 279 27.12 50.34 1.99
CA GLN A 279 26.02 49.56 2.50
C GLN A 279 26.32 48.10 2.22
N PRO A 280 26.40 47.22 3.23
CA PRO A 280 26.52 45.81 3.01
C PRO A 280 25.20 45.34 2.39
N LYS A 281 25.16 45.25 1.06
CA LYS A 281 24.13 44.48 0.36
C LYS A 281 24.31 43.05 0.82
N THR A 282 23.40 42.60 1.68
CA THR A 282 23.16 41.21 1.99
C THR A 282 23.11 40.48 0.66
N LYS A 283 24.15 39.71 0.34
CA LYS A 283 24.21 38.85 -0.84
C LYS A 283 23.10 37.81 -0.66
N GLU A 284 21.92 38.13 -1.16
CA GLU A 284 20.89 37.15 -1.47
C GLU A 284 21.61 36.09 -2.31
N LYS A 285 21.76 34.89 -1.75
CA LYS A 285 22.45 33.79 -2.42
C LYS A 285 21.83 33.67 -3.80
N ASP A 286 22.60 34.00 -4.85
CA ASP A 286 22.20 33.81 -6.24
C ASP A 286 21.64 32.39 -6.35
N LYS A 287 20.31 32.27 -6.44
CA LYS A 287 19.67 30.99 -6.70
C LYS A 287 20.16 30.58 -8.07
N LYS A 288 21.10 29.62 -8.11
CA LYS A 288 21.58 29.02 -9.35
C LYS A 288 20.34 28.64 -10.17
N LYS A 289 20.24 29.17 -11.38
CA LYS A 289 19.12 28.92 -12.27
C LYS A 289 19.03 27.41 -12.51
N GLU A 290 17.96 26.77 -12.06
CA GLU A 290 17.66 25.37 -12.40
C GLU A 290 16.87 25.34 -13.70
N PHE A 291 17.35 24.57 -14.69
CA PHE A 291 16.61 24.34 -15.92
C PHE A 291 15.48 23.32 -15.69
N SER A 292 14.32 23.55 -16.30
CA SER A 292 13.26 22.53 -16.32
C SER A 292 13.70 21.32 -17.14
N ILE A 293 13.04 20.17 -16.95
CA ILE A 293 13.40 18.97 -17.73
C ILE A 293 13.14 19.19 -19.22
N GLU A 294 12.07 19.91 -19.58
CA GLU A 294 11.76 20.27 -20.96
C GLU A 294 12.87 21.14 -21.56
N GLU A 295 13.39 22.10 -20.80
CA GLU A 295 14.53 22.93 -21.24
C GLU A 295 15.80 22.10 -21.45
N LEU A 296 16.09 21.16 -20.55
CA LEU A 296 17.25 20.26 -20.66
C LEU A 296 17.14 19.34 -21.88
N LEU A 297 15.96 18.81 -22.16
CA LEU A 297 15.72 17.95 -23.31
C LEU A 297 15.59 18.72 -24.63
N ALA A 298 15.23 20.02 -24.59
CA ALA A 298 15.13 20.84 -25.80
C ALA A 298 16.48 21.31 -26.36
N VAL A 299 17.59 21.14 -25.62
CA VAL A 299 18.91 21.55 -26.11
C VAL A 299 19.30 20.72 -27.36
N PRO A 300 19.62 21.35 -28.50
CA PRO A 300 19.99 20.63 -29.72
C PRO A 300 21.27 19.80 -29.52
N ALA A 301 21.24 18.54 -29.96
CA ALA A 301 22.31 17.57 -29.71
C ALA A 301 23.65 17.96 -30.36
N ASP A 302 23.60 18.70 -31.47
CA ASP A 302 24.75 19.25 -32.20
C ASP A 302 25.42 20.43 -31.49
N LYS A 303 24.74 21.05 -30.51
CA LYS A 303 25.20 22.25 -29.81
C LYS A 303 25.84 21.97 -28.46
N VAL A 304 25.96 20.71 -28.05
CA VAL A 304 26.44 20.31 -26.72
C VAL A 304 27.48 19.21 -26.80
N PRO A 305 28.34 19.06 -25.77
CA PRO A 305 29.31 17.98 -25.70
C PRO A 305 28.66 16.59 -25.73
N ALA A 306 29.41 15.60 -26.20
CA ALA A 306 28.97 14.21 -26.27
C ALA A 306 28.59 13.65 -24.87
N GLU A 307 29.26 14.10 -23.81
CA GLU A 307 28.95 13.70 -22.43
C GLU A 307 27.53 14.11 -22.03
N TYR A 308 27.07 15.31 -22.43
CA TYR A 308 25.70 15.75 -22.16
C TYR A 308 24.68 14.89 -22.92
N ASN A 309 24.98 14.56 -24.18
CA ASN A 309 24.12 13.69 -24.98
C ASN A 309 24.03 12.26 -24.39
N ALA A 310 25.11 11.75 -23.81
CA ALA A 310 25.11 10.49 -23.07
C ALA A 310 24.24 10.57 -21.82
N MET A 311 24.36 11.64 -21.01
CA MET A 311 23.50 11.85 -19.83
C MET A 311 22.02 11.96 -20.22
N ARG A 312 21.72 12.70 -21.28
CA ARG A 312 20.37 12.83 -21.85
C ARG A 312 19.81 11.47 -22.27
N SER A 313 20.62 10.65 -22.94
CA SER A 313 20.22 9.30 -23.37
C SER A 313 19.92 8.40 -22.18
N ASN A 314 20.76 8.44 -21.14
CA ASN A 314 20.53 7.70 -19.89
C ASN A 314 19.24 8.13 -19.19
N TYR A 315 18.95 9.43 -19.15
CA TYR A 315 17.69 9.95 -18.61
C TYR A 315 16.49 9.41 -19.38
N LEU A 316 16.51 9.49 -20.71
CA LEU A 316 15.41 8.99 -21.56
C LEU A 316 15.23 7.47 -21.42
N ALA A 317 16.31 6.70 -21.31
CA ALA A 317 16.25 5.27 -21.06
C ALA A 317 15.58 4.95 -19.72
N ALA A 318 15.92 5.68 -18.65
CA ALA A 318 15.30 5.52 -17.34
C ALA A 318 13.80 5.92 -17.34
N VAL A 319 13.41 6.95 -18.10
CA VAL A 319 11.99 7.30 -18.30
C VAL A 319 11.25 6.16 -18.99
N GLN A 320 11.85 5.57 -20.03
CA GLN A 320 11.27 4.43 -20.74
C GLN A 320 11.12 3.21 -19.81
N GLU A 321 12.14 2.90 -19.01
CA GLU A 321 12.08 1.84 -17.99
C GLU A 321 10.93 2.05 -17.00
N LYS A 322 10.74 3.29 -16.52
CA LYS A 322 9.61 3.64 -15.64
C LYS A 322 8.26 3.35 -16.32
N LEU A 323 8.10 3.79 -17.56
CA LEU A 323 6.85 3.60 -18.31
C LEU A 323 6.57 2.12 -18.58
N ASP A 324 7.60 1.35 -18.93
CA ASP A 324 7.46 -0.08 -19.17
C ASP A 324 7.12 -0.82 -17.88
N PHE A 325 7.74 -0.44 -16.75
CA PHE A 325 7.36 -0.95 -15.44
C PHE A 325 5.89 -0.65 -15.12
N ILE A 326 5.43 0.60 -15.28
CA ILE A 326 4.02 0.97 -15.06
C ILE A 326 3.06 0.14 -15.93
N LYS A 327 3.40 -0.07 -17.21
CA LYS A 327 2.59 -0.90 -18.11
C LYS A 327 2.50 -2.36 -17.65
N THR A 328 3.53 -2.89 -17.00
CA THR A 328 3.47 -4.25 -16.44
C THR A 328 2.52 -4.38 -15.25
N LEU A 329 2.21 -3.27 -14.56
CA LEU A 329 1.36 -3.26 -13.38
C LEU A 329 -0.13 -3.18 -13.70
N LEU A 330 -0.48 -2.58 -14.83
CA LEU A 330 -1.87 -2.45 -15.26
C LEU A 330 -2.30 -3.68 -16.06
N PRO A 331 -3.42 -4.32 -15.73
CA PRO A 331 -3.89 -5.47 -16.48
C PRO A 331 -4.19 -5.05 -17.93
N ALA A 332 -3.57 -5.74 -18.91
CA ALA A 332 -3.70 -5.45 -20.34
C ALA A 332 -5.16 -5.48 -20.84
N LYS A 333 -6.04 -6.21 -20.14
CA LYS A 333 -7.50 -6.12 -20.28
C LYS A 333 -8.10 -5.90 -18.91
N LYS A 334 -8.98 -4.89 -18.78
CA LYS A 334 -9.91 -4.80 -17.65
C LYS A 334 -10.89 -5.96 -17.75
N ALA A 335 -10.47 -7.15 -17.33
CA ALA A 335 -11.37 -8.27 -17.15
C ALA A 335 -12.52 -7.77 -16.27
N THR A 336 -13.76 -7.98 -16.73
CA THR A 336 -14.94 -7.56 -15.98
C THR A 336 -14.95 -8.34 -14.66
N LEU A 337 -14.51 -7.68 -13.60
CA LEU A 337 -14.50 -8.27 -12.27
C LEU A 337 -15.95 -8.56 -11.86
N PRO A 338 -16.24 -9.74 -11.28
CA PRO A 338 -17.59 -10.05 -10.86
C PRO A 338 -18.03 -9.07 -9.76
N ASP A 339 -19.34 -8.83 -9.72
CA ASP A 339 -19.91 -8.05 -8.64
C ASP A 339 -19.85 -8.79 -7.31
N LEU A 340 -19.80 -7.99 -6.24
CA LEU A 340 -19.93 -8.53 -4.90
C LEU A 340 -21.35 -9.07 -4.74
N PRO A 341 -21.52 -10.22 -4.08
CA PRO A 341 -22.82 -10.63 -3.56
C PRO A 341 -23.45 -9.46 -2.79
N ARG A 342 -24.76 -9.27 -2.95
CA ARG A 342 -25.51 -8.12 -2.41
C ARG A 342 -25.28 -7.92 -0.91
N GLU A 343 -25.15 -9.01 -0.17
CA GLU A 343 -24.91 -9.03 1.26
C GLU A 343 -23.55 -8.41 1.62
N LEU A 344 -22.50 -8.80 0.88
CA LEU A 344 -21.15 -8.30 1.07
C LEU A 344 -21.03 -6.84 0.62
N GLN A 345 -21.70 -6.50 -0.48
CA GLN A 345 -21.80 -5.11 -0.94
C GLN A 345 -22.44 -4.22 0.13
N SER A 346 -23.58 -4.66 0.70
CA SER A 346 -24.25 -3.92 1.77
C SER A 346 -23.38 -3.80 3.03
N ALA A 347 -22.65 -4.86 3.40
CA ALA A 347 -21.71 -4.82 4.52
C ALA A 347 -20.62 -3.75 4.32
N TYR A 348 -20.08 -3.67 3.11
CA TYR A 348 -19.07 -2.67 2.74
C TYR A 348 -19.64 -1.24 2.78
N GLU A 349 -20.78 -0.99 2.14
CA GLU A 349 -21.39 0.35 2.10
C GLU A 349 -21.74 0.89 3.49
N GLN A 350 -22.29 0.03 4.36
CA GLN A 350 -22.58 0.41 5.74
C GLN A 350 -21.30 0.69 6.54
N THR A 351 -20.23 -0.02 6.23
CA THR A 351 -18.91 0.20 6.84
C THR A 351 -18.30 1.49 6.35
N GLU A 352 -18.35 1.75 5.06
CA GLU A 352 -17.87 2.99 4.45
C GLU A 352 -18.57 4.21 5.06
N LYS A 353 -19.90 4.14 5.21
CA LYS A 353 -20.67 5.21 5.87
C LYS A 353 -20.13 5.50 7.27
N ARG A 354 -19.96 4.46 8.11
CA ARG A 354 -19.43 4.63 9.47
C ARG A 354 -17.98 5.08 9.49
N PHE A 355 -17.17 4.63 8.55
CA PHE A 355 -15.78 5.05 8.42
C PHE A 355 -15.68 6.55 8.10
N ARG A 356 -16.55 7.07 7.23
CA ARG A 356 -16.62 8.51 6.94
C ARG A 356 -17.05 9.34 8.16
N GLU A 357 -17.95 8.79 8.99
CA GLU A 357 -18.45 9.47 10.18
C GLU A 357 -17.43 9.51 11.33
N ASN A 358 -16.67 8.43 11.51
CA ASN A 358 -15.85 8.26 12.72
C ASN A 358 -14.34 8.22 12.48
N GLY A 359 -13.88 7.97 11.25
CA GLY A 359 -12.46 7.76 10.94
C GLY A 359 -11.94 6.39 11.41
N LEU A 360 -10.63 6.17 11.25
CA LEU A 360 -10.00 4.86 11.48
C LEU A 360 -9.76 4.53 12.96
N ASP A 361 -9.43 5.55 13.75
CA ASP A 361 -8.92 5.37 15.12
C ASP A 361 -10.02 5.46 16.19
N SER A 362 -11.22 5.92 15.84
CA SER A 362 -12.36 6.01 16.75
C SER A 362 -12.75 4.68 17.40
N LEU A 363 -12.47 3.55 16.73
CA LEU A 363 -12.79 2.22 17.25
C LEU A 363 -11.88 1.83 18.43
N LEU A 364 -10.70 2.44 18.55
CA LEU A 364 -9.76 2.15 19.62
C LEU A 364 -10.11 2.90 20.91
N GLU A 365 -10.70 4.10 20.81
CA GLU A 365 -11.01 4.97 21.95
C GLU A 365 -12.10 4.43 22.89
N GLY A 366 -12.90 3.45 22.43
CA GLY A 366 -13.97 2.82 23.22
C GLY A 366 -13.80 1.32 23.45
N ALA A 367 -12.72 0.72 22.95
CA ALA A 367 -12.50 -0.71 23.10
C ALA A 367 -12.11 -1.00 24.56
N ASP A 368 -12.99 -1.63 25.35
CA ASP A 368 -12.58 -2.08 26.68
C ASP A 368 -11.54 -3.21 26.52
N ALA A 369 -10.28 -2.92 26.85
CA ALA A 369 -9.18 -3.89 26.83
C ALA A 369 -9.41 -5.06 27.80
N ASN A 370 -10.49 -5.05 28.60
CA ASN A 370 -10.97 -6.09 29.51
C ASN A 370 -9.98 -7.25 29.67
N ASN A 371 -9.07 -7.06 30.63
CA ASN A 371 -7.84 -7.84 30.79
C ASN A 371 -8.10 -9.31 31.20
N ARG A 372 -9.36 -9.72 31.36
CA ARG A 372 -9.68 -11.10 31.70
C ARG A 372 -9.48 -11.98 30.47
N LYS A 373 -8.38 -12.75 30.49
CA LYS A 373 -8.07 -13.76 29.48
C LYS A 373 -9.27 -14.68 29.22
N SER A 374 -9.56 -14.91 27.95
CA SER A 374 -10.53 -15.90 27.49
C SER A 374 -10.05 -17.30 27.80
N ARG A 375 -11.00 -18.20 28.05
CA ARG A 375 -10.75 -19.65 28.14
C ARG A 375 -11.12 -20.41 26.87
N LEU A 376 -11.54 -19.68 25.82
CA LEU A 376 -12.08 -20.26 24.58
C LEU A 376 -11.17 -21.35 23.97
N TYR A 377 -9.85 -21.16 24.01
CA TYR A 377 -8.90 -22.12 23.43
C TYR A 377 -8.02 -22.83 24.48
N SER A 378 -7.96 -22.33 25.71
CA SER A 378 -7.15 -22.96 26.77
C SER A 378 -7.68 -24.32 27.22
N GLU A 379 -8.99 -24.56 27.11
CA GLU A 379 -9.64 -25.82 27.50
C GLU A 379 -9.85 -26.80 26.33
N LYS A 380 -9.12 -26.58 25.20
CA LYS A 380 -9.30 -27.32 23.93
C LYS A 380 -10.77 -27.33 23.47
N LEU A 381 -11.53 -26.27 23.75
CA LEU A 381 -12.98 -26.25 23.52
C LEU A 381 -13.32 -26.25 22.03
N LEU A 382 -12.45 -25.67 21.20
CA LEU A 382 -12.58 -25.63 19.75
C LEU A 382 -11.23 -26.01 19.12
N PRO A 383 -11.15 -27.08 18.29
CA PRO A 383 -9.92 -27.41 17.59
C PRO A 383 -9.67 -26.41 16.45
N GLY A 384 -8.42 -26.35 15.98
CA GLY A 384 -8.08 -25.61 14.78
C GLY A 384 -8.89 -26.12 13.59
N PHE A 385 -9.36 -25.18 12.77
CA PHE A 385 -10.30 -25.40 11.67
C PHE A 385 -9.87 -26.44 10.64
N PHE A 386 -8.57 -26.53 10.38
CA PHE A 386 -8.00 -27.30 9.29
C PHE A 386 -7.34 -28.59 9.79
N SER A 387 -8.15 -29.56 10.22
CA SER A 387 -7.77 -30.98 10.19
C SER A 387 -8.46 -31.66 9.00
N ARG A 388 -8.23 -31.13 7.79
CA ARG A 388 -8.60 -31.82 6.55
C ARG A 388 -7.66 -33.01 6.42
N GLY A 389 -8.04 -34.18 6.94
CA GLY A 389 -7.26 -35.43 6.83
C GLY A 389 -7.14 -35.91 5.37
N GLY A 390 -6.42 -35.17 4.53
CA GLY A 390 -6.13 -35.52 3.13
C GLY A 390 -7.31 -35.42 2.15
N ARG A 391 -8.43 -34.75 2.50
CA ARG A 391 -9.61 -34.63 1.60
C ARG A 391 -9.63 -33.28 0.87
N SER A 392 -10.04 -33.28 -0.39
CA SER A 392 -10.33 -32.04 -1.13
C SER A 392 -11.50 -31.29 -0.49
N ALA A 393 -11.50 -29.96 -0.60
CA ALA A 393 -12.55 -29.11 -0.03
C ALA A 393 -13.94 -29.56 -0.53
N GLU A 394 -14.05 -29.75 -1.84
CA GLU A 394 -15.29 -30.13 -2.52
C GLU A 394 -15.84 -31.49 -2.04
N LYS A 395 -14.97 -32.50 -1.87
CA LYS A 395 -15.36 -33.83 -1.38
C LYS A 395 -15.71 -33.84 0.11
N HIS A 396 -15.01 -33.02 0.91
CA HIS A 396 -15.32 -32.82 2.32
C HIS A 396 -16.69 -32.15 2.49
N TRP A 397 -16.96 -31.11 1.70
CA TRP A 397 -18.22 -30.37 1.75
C TRP A 397 -19.39 -31.14 1.15
N GLN A 398 -19.22 -31.80 0.00
CA GLN A 398 -20.25 -32.67 -0.57
C GLN A 398 -20.72 -33.71 0.45
N GLN A 399 -19.82 -34.40 1.15
CA GLN A 399 -20.19 -35.35 2.20
C GLN A 399 -21.01 -34.70 3.33
N LEU A 400 -20.62 -33.51 3.77
CA LEU A 400 -21.32 -32.76 4.81
C LEU A 400 -22.74 -32.33 4.38
N PHE A 401 -22.93 -31.97 3.11
CA PHE A 401 -24.22 -31.52 2.57
C PHE A 401 -25.10 -32.64 1.99
N THR A 402 -24.55 -33.79 1.63
CA THR A 402 -25.37 -35.00 1.38
C THR A 402 -26.14 -35.44 2.63
N TYR A 403 -25.64 -35.13 3.84
CA TYR A 403 -26.39 -35.33 5.08
C TYR A 403 -27.50 -34.30 5.32
N THR A 404 -27.55 -33.19 4.57
CA THR A 404 -28.56 -32.14 4.73
C THR A 404 -29.66 -32.15 3.67
N ASN A 405 -29.56 -32.97 2.61
CA ASN A 405 -30.68 -33.21 1.69
C ASN A 405 -31.86 -33.98 2.34
N THR A 406 -31.76 -34.33 3.62
CA THR A 406 -32.88 -34.76 4.48
C THR A 406 -33.61 -33.60 5.17
N PHE A 407 -33.24 -32.33 4.91
CA PHE A 407 -33.97 -31.13 5.37
C PHE A 407 -34.78 -30.43 4.27
N SER A 408 -34.89 -31.06 3.10
CA SER A 408 -35.85 -30.72 2.04
C SER A 408 -36.75 -31.92 1.78
N ALA A 409 -37.55 -32.25 2.80
CA ALA A 409 -38.82 -32.96 2.70
C ALA A 409 -39.73 -32.41 3.82
#